data_AF-A0A2C6DTY8-F1
#
_entry.id   AF-A0A2C6DTY8-F1
#
_cell.length_a   1.000
_cell.length_b   1.000
_cell.length_c   1.000
_cell.angle_alpha   90.00
_cell.angle_beta   90.00
_cell.angle_gamma   90.00
#
_symmetry.space_group_name_H-M   'P 1'
#
loop_
_entity.id
_entity.type
_entity.pdbx_description
1 polymer ?
#
loop_
_entity_poly.entity_id
_entity_poly.type
_entity_poly.pdbx_seq_one_letter_code
_entity_poly.pdbx_strand_id
1 'polypeptide(L)'
;MVDTDCYLLSKTDIKTDRYGNQIRIVENMPIVGFMDDIDQNGEPGILTVDGYAELNDGTGGWSAEQVKWCIRVQKDQFRHEKR
;
A
#
# COMPACT_ATOMS: atom_id res chain seq x y z
N MET A 1 -14.84 -7.73 -9.27
CA MET A 1 -13.60 -7.52 -10.04
C MET A 1 -12.74 -6.64 -9.15
N VAL A 2 -11.57 -7.11 -8.72
CA VAL A 2 -10.70 -6.30 -7.86
C VAL A 2 -10.18 -5.15 -8.69
N ASP A 3 -10.28 -3.93 -8.17
CA ASP A 3 -9.74 -2.75 -8.80
C ASP A 3 -8.20 -2.88 -8.86
N THR A 4 -7.64 -2.91 -10.07
CA THR A 4 -6.23 -3.29 -10.31
C THR A 4 -5.23 -2.33 -9.70
N ASP A 5 -5.66 -1.11 -9.38
CA ASP A 5 -4.79 -0.05 -8.85
C ASP A 5 -5.07 0.23 -7.35
N CYS A 6 -5.84 -0.64 -6.68
CA CYS A 6 -6.24 -0.47 -5.28
C CYS A 6 -5.74 -1.61 -4.39
N TYR A 7 -4.84 -1.28 -3.47
CA TYR A 7 -4.20 -2.24 -2.56
C TYR A 7 -4.59 -1.99 -1.10
N LEU A 8 -4.66 -3.03 -0.28
CA LEU A 8 -5.05 -2.93 1.12
C LEU A 8 -3.97 -2.23 1.96
N LEU A 9 -4.33 -1.22 2.74
CA LEU A 9 -3.39 -0.47 3.58
C LEU A 9 -3.53 -0.77 5.07
N SER A 10 -4.74 -0.55 5.62
CA SER A 10 -4.96 -0.62 7.07
C SER A 10 -6.43 -0.81 7.45
N LYS A 11 -6.67 -1.47 8.58
CA LYS A 11 -7.99 -1.57 9.22
C LYS A 11 -8.31 -0.36 10.11
N THR A 12 -7.28 0.36 10.56
CA THR A 12 -7.40 1.47 11.52
C THR A 12 -6.72 2.71 10.99
N ASP A 13 -7.04 3.86 11.59
CA ASP A 13 -6.44 5.15 11.24
C ASP A 13 -4.98 5.27 11.67
N ILE A 14 -4.49 4.36 12.50
CA ILE A 14 -3.13 4.40 13.04
C ILE A 14 -2.35 3.22 12.50
N LYS A 15 -1.20 3.49 11.89
CA LYS A 15 -0.27 2.48 11.39
C LYS A 15 1.15 2.85 11.81
N THR A 16 2.01 1.87 11.98
CA THR A 16 3.44 2.10 12.23
C THR A 16 4.17 2.21 10.90
N ASP A 17 4.98 3.26 10.73
CA ASP A 17 5.84 3.42 9.57
C ASP A 17 7.08 2.52 9.63
N ARG A 18 7.90 2.53 8.57
CA ARG A 18 9.13 1.73 8.48
C ARG A 18 10.21 2.09 9.52
N TYR A 19 10.09 3.24 10.18
CA TYR A 19 11.01 3.71 11.21
C TYR A 19 10.50 3.43 12.63
N GLY A 20 9.32 2.80 12.75
CA GLY A 20 8.70 2.50 14.04
C GLY A 20 7.82 3.62 14.60
N ASN A 21 7.59 4.71 13.87
CA ASN A 21 6.73 5.80 14.32
C ASN A 21 5.27 5.49 14.05
N GLN A 22 4.39 5.85 14.98
CA GLN A 22 2.95 5.81 14.71
C GLN A 22 2.54 7.01 13.85
N ILE A 23 1.92 6.72 12.72
CA ILE A 23 1.35 7.70 11.81
C ILE A 23 -0.17 7.58 11.81
N ARG A 24 -0.84 8.71 11.63
CA ARG A 24 -2.29 8.75 11.38
C ARG A 24 -2.52 8.82 9.87
N ILE A 25 -3.18 7.81 9.34
CA ILE A 25 -3.64 7.77 7.96
C ILE A 25 -4.82 8.73 7.81
N VAL A 26 -4.76 9.56 6.79
CA VAL A 26 -5.83 10.46 6.38
C VAL A 26 -6.02 10.36 4.86
N GLU A 27 -7.20 10.72 4.39
CA GLU A 27 -7.51 10.69 2.96
C GLU A 27 -6.57 11.59 2.15
N ASN A 28 -6.17 11.14 0.97
CA ASN A 28 -5.19 11.76 0.08
C ASN A 28 -3.77 11.92 0.68
N MET A 29 -3.46 11.24 1.78
CA MET A 29 -2.09 11.17 2.29
C MET A 29 -1.21 10.43 1.28
N PRO A 30 -0.06 10.98 0.86
CA PRO A 30 0.92 10.24 0.07
C PRO A 30 1.47 9.07 0.87
N ILE A 31 1.47 7.88 0.28
CA ILE A 31 1.97 6.65 0.87
C ILE A 31 2.98 6.01 -0.08
N VAL A 32 4.12 5.60 0.48
CA VAL A 32 5.05 4.68 -0.18
C VAL A 32 4.86 3.31 0.47
N GLY A 33 4.29 2.37 -0.29
CA GLY A 33 4.17 0.98 0.11
C GLY A 33 5.49 0.25 -0.11
N PHE A 34 5.81 -0.71 0.78
CA PHE A 34 6.98 -1.57 0.68
C PHE A 34 6.52 -3.03 0.79
N MET A 35 7.05 -3.89 -0.06
CA MET A 35 6.87 -5.33 0.01
C MET A 35 8.21 -6.00 -0.23
N ASP A 36 8.48 -7.07 0.52
CA ASP A 36 9.66 -7.90 0.26
C ASP A 36 9.52 -8.52 -1.13
N ASP A 37 10.61 -8.50 -1.88
CA ASP A 37 10.68 -9.06 -3.23
C ASP A 37 11.92 -9.94 -3.36
N ILE A 38 11.89 -10.89 -4.29
CA ILE A 38 13.04 -11.73 -4.62
C ILE A 38 13.28 -11.58 -6.11
N ASP A 39 14.47 -11.12 -6.48
CA ASP A 39 14.80 -10.91 -7.88
C ASP A 39 14.99 -12.25 -8.63
N GLN A 40 15.16 -12.17 -9.95
CA GLN A 40 15.35 -13.34 -10.81
C GLN A 40 16.60 -14.19 -10.48
N ASN A 41 17.53 -13.68 -9.67
CA ASN A 41 18.73 -14.39 -9.23
C ASN A 41 18.56 -15.00 -7.84
N GLY A 42 17.41 -14.81 -7.19
CA GLY A 42 17.16 -15.25 -5.83
C GLY A 42 17.64 -14.26 -4.76
N GLU A 43 18.04 -13.06 -5.15
CA GLU A 43 18.53 -12.05 -4.22
C GLU A 43 17.37 -11.25 -3.59
N PRO A 44 17.38 -10.99 -2.27
CA PRO A 44 16.36 -10.18 -1.63
C PRO A 44 16.38 -8.73 -2.14
N GLY A 45 15.22 -8.23 -2.53
CA GLY A 45 14.96 -6.86 -2.90
C GLY A 45 13.74 -6.29 -2.18
N ILE A 46 13.38 -5.06 -2.54
CA ILE A 46 12.18 -4.40 -2.05
C ILE A 46 11.39 -3.91 -3.26
N LEU A 47 10.13 -4.29 -3.35
CA LEU A 47 9.18 -3.66 -4.24
C LEU A 47 8.58 -2.46 -3.53
N THR A 48 8.72 -1.28 -4.14
CA THR A 48 8.09 -0.05 -3.68
C THR A 48 6.96 0.35 -4.59
N VAL A 49 5.97 1.03 -4.02
CA VAL A 49 4.85 1.59 -4.77
C VAL A 49 4.43 2.94 -4.21
N ASP A 50 4.37 3.95 -5.07
CA ASP A 50 3.86 5.28 -4.72
C ASP A 50 2.35 5.36 -4.97
N GLY A 51 1.63 5.91 -4.00
CA GLY A 51 0.19 6.11 -4.11
C GLY A 51 -0.39 7.04 -3.06
N TYR A 52 -1.71 7.07 -2.99
CA TYR A 52 -2.46 7.92 -2.06
C TYR A 52 -3.40 7.06 -1.21
N ALA A 53 -3.54 7.43 0.06
CA ALA A 53 -4.49 6.79 0.96
C ALA A 53 -5.93 7.16 0.57
N GLU A 54 -6.77 6.15 0.39
CA GLU A 54 -8.19 6.28 0.06
C GLU A 54 -9.00 5.47 1.07
N LEU A 55 -10.19 5.94 1.44
CA LEU A 55 -11.12 5.15 2.24
C LEU A 55 -11.63 3.98 1.38
N ASN A 56 -11.73 2.81 1.98
CA ASN A 56 -12.37 1.68 1.33
C ASN A 56 -13.89 1.90 1.32
N ASP A 57 -14.43 2.26 0.16
CA ASP A 57 -15.87 2.45 -0.07
C ASP A 57 -16.61 1.13 -0.40
N GLY A 58 -15.89 0.00 -0.43
CA GLY A 58 -16.44 -1.32 -0.75
C GLY A 58 -16.61 -1.61 -2.24
N THR A 59 -16.33 -0.65 -3.13
CA THR A 59 -16.53 -0.81 -4.59
C THR A 59 -15.42 -1.62 -5.25
N GLY A 60 -14.22 -1.63 -4.67
CA GLY A 60 -13.04 -2.35 -5.17
C GLY A 60 -13.02 -3.86 -4.90
N GLY A 61 -14.11 -4.44 -4.39
CA GLY A 61 -14.20 -5.88 -4.07
C GLY A 61 -13.67 -6.28 -2.70
N TRP A 62 -13.27 -5.31 -1.88
CA TRP A 62 -12.77 -5.52 -0.52
C TRP A 62 -13.83 -5.13 0.52
N SER A 63 -14.09 -5.99 1.50
CA SER A 63 -15.05 -5.66 2.56
C SER A 63 -14.53 -4.51 3.42
N ALA A 64 -15.32 -3.43 3.51
CA ALA A 64 -15.07 -2.30 4.40
C ALA A 64 -14.99 -2.68 5.89
N GLU A 65 -15.53 -3.84 6.28
CA GLU A 65 -15.44 -4.36 7.66
C GLU A 65 -14.04 -4.92 7.99
N GLN A 66 -13.29 -5.34 6.97
CA GLN A 66 -11.97 -5.94 7.11
C GLN A 66 -10.85 -4.93 6.88
N VAL A 67 -11.06 -3.97 5.98
CA VAL A 67 -10.09 -2.94 5.62
C VAL A 67 -10.77 -1.59 5.51
N LYS A 68 -10.22 -0.59 6.21
CA LYS A 68 -10.71 0.80 6.20
C LYS A 68 -10.00 1.65 5.16
N TRP A 69 -8.70 1.43 4.99
CA TRP A 69 -7.84 2.24 4.14
C TRP A 69 -7.22 1.37 3.05
N CYS A 70 -7.18 1.93 1.84
CA CYS A 70 -6.48 1.39 0.69
C CYS A 70 -5.40 2.37 0.22
N ILE A 71 -4.41 1.88 -0.52
CA ILE A 71 -3.52 2.70 -1.35
C ILE A 71 -4.05 2.65 -2.77
N ARG A 72 -4.40 3.82 -3.29
CA ARG A 72 -4.63 4.05 -4.72
C ARG A 72 -3.29 4.31 -5.40
N VAL A 73 -2.86 3.39 -6.24
CA VAL A 73 -1.59 3.46 -6.96
C VAL A 73 -1.81 4.19 -8.27
N GLN A 74 -0.92 5.11 -8.61
CA GLN A 74 -0.93 5.70 -9.96
C GLN A 74 -0.20 4.76 -10.92
N LYS A 75 -0.59 4.75 -12.19
CA LYS A 75 0.03 3.90 -13.20
C LYS A 75 1.56 4.05 -13.22
N ASP A 76 2.27 2.95 -13.44
CA ASP A 76 3.73 2.87 -13.59
C ASP A 76 4.55 3.28 -12.33
N GLN A 77 3.97 3.21 -11.12
CA GLN A 77 4.67 3.58 -9.87
C GLN A 77 5.33 2.42 -9.11
N PHE A 78 5.29 1.19 -9.64
CA PHE A 78 6.03 0.07 -9.03
C PHE A 78 7.52 0.16 -9.37
N ARG A 79 8.38 0.08 -8.35
CA ARG A 79 9.83 0.13 -8.53
C ARG A 79 10.50 -0.97 -7.71
N HIS A 80 11.38 -1.72 -8.35
CA HIS A 80 12.24 -2.68 -7.67
C HIS A 80 13.50 -1.97 -7.18
N GLU A 81 13.74 -2.01 -5.88
CA GLU A 81 14.94 -1.50 -5.23
C GLU A 81 15.81 -2.68 -4.76
N LYS A 82 17.12 -2.61 -5.07
CA LYS A 82 18.11 -3.55 -4.54
C LYS A 82 18.52 -3.13 -3.14
N ARG A 83 18.69 -4.10 -2.25
CA ARG A 83 19.14 -3.88 -0.88
C ARG A 83 20.66 -3.70 -0.79
#